data_AF-A0AAW0ZXF0-F1
#
_entry.id   AF-A0AAW0ZXF0-F1
#
_cell.length_a   1.000
_cell.length_b   1.000
_cell.length_c   1.000
_cell.angle_alpha   90.00
_cell.angle_beta   90.00
_cell.angle_gamma   90.00
#
_symmetry.space_group_name_H-M   'P 1'
#
loop_
_entity.id
_entity.type
_entity.pdbx_description
1 polymer ?
#
loop_
_entity_poly.entity_id
_entity_poly.type
_entity_poly.pdbx_seq_one_letter_code
_entity_poly.pdbx_strand_id
1 'polypeptide(L)'
;MIDSRFCRILFYTTQPAHVIMIAAVLCVTSALVPTTDRVHFSHPQSRAAAFIYLASFVMHLGAQIWMTFVSGLSLYFALPRHTFGEVQRILFPRYFTINACLSLTTLLIFVKHHPIHTWNTEIAIQVGGMSSAFFLELLIRLYLTPPLLRLIVQKNILERAAGVGNEIGVHNPGPLKHCPHYLKIHQAFRRVHVFIAMGNMLTMGCTVLHLHYIASKLCVL
;
A
#
# COMPACT_ATOMS: atom_id res chain seq x y z
N MET A 1 28.16 -13.58 16.86
CA MET A 1 27.21 -14.69 16.62
C MET A 1 25.81 -14.15 16.87
N ILE A 2 25.12 -13.67 15.82
CA ILE A 2 23.78 -13.08 15.96
C ILE A 2 22.82 -14.22 16.33
N ASP A 3 22.13 -14.08 17.46
CA ASP A 3 21.33 -15.13 18.10
C ASP A 3 20.25 -15.66 17.14
N SER A 4 20.25 -16.98 16.92
CA SER A 4 19.30 -17.74 16.09
C SER A 4 17.84 -17.45 16.46
N ARG A 5 17.58 -17.17 17.75
CA ARG A 5 16.25 -16.77 18.22
C ARG A 5 15.83 -15.40 17.70
N PHE A 6 16.75 -14.43 17.63
CA PHE A 6 16.47 -13.09 17.12
C PHE A 6 16.15 -13.14 15.63
N CYS A 7 16.92 -13.90 14.85
CA CYS A 7 16.62 -14.14 13.43
C CYS A 7 15.24 -14.80 13.23
N ARG A 8 14.89 -15.79 14.06
CA ARG A 8 13.58 -16.46 13.97
C ARG A 8 12.44 -15.51 14.32
N ILE A 9 12.60 -14.67 15.33
CA ILE A 9 11.59 -13.65 15.69
C ILE A 9 11.45 -12.61 14.57
N LEU A 10 12.57 -12.13 14.02
CA LEU A 10 12.60 -11.09 12.99
C LEU A 10 12.02 -11.52 11.64
N PHE A 11 12.09 -12.82 11.30
CA PHE A 11 11.65 -13.29 9.98
C PHE A 11 10.44 -14.22 10.01
N TYR A 12 10.12 -14.87 11.14
CA TYR A 12 9.04 -15.87 11.23
C TYR A 12 7.88 -15.49 12.16
N THR A 13 7.89 -14.29 12.76
CA THR A 13 6.78 -13.81 13.60
C THR A 13 6.22 -12.49 13.07
N THR A 14 4.99 -12.14 13.48
CA THR A 14 4.39 -10.82 13.17
C THR A 14 4.98 -9.69 14.02
N GLN A 15 5.85 -9.98 14.99
CA GLN A 15 6.38 -8.99 15.92
C GLN A 15 7.08 -7.80 15.24
N PRO A 16 7.90 -7.98 14.19
CA PRO A 16 8.51 -6.86 13.46
C PRO A 16 7.47 -5.98 12.75
N ALA A 17 6.37 -6.57 12.26
CA ALA A 17 5.28 -5.80 11.66
C ALA A 17 4.60 -4.90 12.69
N HIS A 18 4.36 -5.39 13.91
CA HIS A 18 3.81 -4.56 14.98
C HIS A 18 4.77 -3.44 15.40
N VAL A 19 6.08 -3.71 15.48
CA VAL A 19 7.08 -2.68 15.79
C VAL A 19 7.09 -1.58 14.73
N ILE A 20 7.08 -1.94 13.43
CA ILE A 20 7.01 -0.96 12.33
C ILE A 20 5.71 -0.17 12.41
N MET A 21 4.58 -0.83 12.70
CA MET A 21 3.29 -0.16 12.82
C MET A 21 3.28 0.83 14.00
N ILE A 22 3.78 0.44 15.16
CA ILE A 22 3.90 1.33 16.33
C ILE A 22 4.80 2.51 15.99
N ALA A 23 5.95 2.27 15.36
CA ALA A 23 6.86 3.35 14.95
C ALA A 23 6.20 4.33 13.96
N ALA A 24 5.42 3.82 13.00
CA ALA A 24 4.66 4.63 12.07
C ALA A 24 3.58 5.47 12.76
N VAL A 25 2.83 4.89 13.71
CA VAL A 25 1.85 5.63 14.52
C VAL A 25 2.54 6.72 15.34
N LEU A 26 3.63 6.39 16.04
CA LEU A 26 4.42 7.37 16.81
C LEU A 26 4.99 8.48 15.92
N CYS A 27 5.42 8.17 14.71
CA CYS A 27 5.92 9.14 13.74
C CYS A 27 4.81 10.11 13.30
N VAL A 28 3.63 9.61 12.94
CA VAL A 28 2.50 10.47 12.55
C VAL A 28 2.00 11.29 13.74
N THR A 29 1.81 10.67 14.90
CA THR A 29 1.37 11.36 16.12
C THR A 29 2.36 12.45 16.53
N SER A 30 3.68 12.17 16.50
CA SER A 30 4.68 13.19 16.84
C SER A 30 4.73 14.34 15.84
N ALA A 31 4.46 14.09 14.56
CA ALA A 31 4.33 15.15 13.55
C ALA A 31 3.07 16.02 13.76
N LEU A 32 2.01 15.47 14.36
CA LEU A 32 0.76 16.18 14.64
C LEU A 32 0.79 16.98 15.96
N VAL A 33 1.67 16.63 16.91
CA VAL A 33 1.80 17.35 18.18
C VAL A 33 2.34 18.77 17.92
N PRO A 34 1.63 19.82 18.36
CA PRO A 34 2.15 21.18 18.29
C PRO A 34 3.40 21.28 19.17
N THR A 35 4.55 21.61 18.56
CA THR A 35 5.76 21.93 19.31
C THR A 35 5.66 23.36 19.80
N THR A 36 5.44 23.54 21.10
CA THR A 36 5.24 24.85 21.76
C THR A 36 6.45 25.79 21.69
N ASP A 37 7.63 25.31 21.27
CA ASP A 37 8.90 26.05 21.39
C ASP A 37 9.61 26.41 20.06
N ARG A 38 8.94 26.37 18.91
CA ARG A 38 9.56 26.90 17.69
C ARG A 38 9.24 28.38 17.53
N VAL A 39 10.12 29.20 18.11
CA VAL A 39 10.39 30.59 17.75
C VAL A 39 10.04 30.81 16.28
N HIS A 40 9.21 31.82 16.02
CA HIS A 40 8.79 32.28 14.70
C HIS A 40 9.98 32.53 13.77
N PHE A 41 10.49 31.46 13.16
CA PHE A 41 11.22 31.53 11.91
C PHE A 41 10.24 31.08 10.84
N SER A 42 9.57 32.07 10.25
CA SER A 42 8.99 31.95 8.91
C SER A 42 10.11 31.62 7.95
N HIS A 43 10.55 30.35 7.96
CA HIS A 43 11.49 29.85 6.98
C HIS A 43 10.78 29.94 5.63
N PRO A 44 11.38 30.62 4.63
CA PRO A 44 10.82 30.65 3.29
C PRO A 44 10.56 29.21 2.84
N GLN A 45 9.40 28.99 2.23
CA GLN A 45 8.99 27.69 1.73
C GLN A 45 10.13 27.09 0.92
N SER A 46 10.75 26.03 1.46
CA SER A 46 11.91 25.43 0.82
C SER A 46 11.46 24.85 -0.51
N ARG A 47 11.97 25.40 -1.62
CA ARG A 47 11.69 24.89 -2.97
C ARG A 47 11.96 23.39 -3.08
N ALA A 48 12.96 22.90 -2.36
CA ALA A 48 13.26 21.48 -2.25
C ALA A 48 12.15 20.69 -1.53
N ALA A 49 11.57 21.21 -0.44
CA ALA A 49 10.46 20.57 0.25
C ALA A 49 9.19 20.52 -0.62
N ALA A 50 8.90 21.61 -1.35
CA ALA A 50 7.79 21.64 -2.31
C ALA A 50 7.99 20.63 -3.45
N PHE A 51 9.22 20.52 -3.98
CA PHE A 51 9.57 19.54 -4.99
C PHE A 51 9.42 18.10 -4.46
N ILE A 52 9.96 17.79 -3.29
CA ILE A 52 9.86 16.45 -2.69
C ILE A 52 8.40 16.08 -2.41
N TYR A 53 7.61 17.02 -1.89
CA TYR A 53 6.17 16.83 -1.68
C TYR A 53 5.45 16.48 -2.98
N LEU A 54 5.61 17.31 -4.01
CA LEU A 54 4.92 17.11 -5.28
C LEU A 54 5.41 15.84 -5.97
N ALA A 55 6.72 15.61 -6.02
CA ALA A 55 7.31 14.40 -6.60
C ALA A 55 6.80 13.14 -5.89
N SER A 56 6.76 13.15 -4.55
CA SER A 56 6.26 12.01 -3.78
C SER A 56 4.80 11.73 -4.10
N PHE A 57 3.97 12.78 -4.10
CA PHE A 57 2.55 12.69 -4.40
C PHE A 57 2.27 12.17 -5.83
N VAL A 58 2.91 12.76 -6.86
CA VAL A 58 2.66 12.34 -8.25
C VAL A 58 3.21 10.95 -8.54
N MET A 59 4.35 10.57 -7.94
CA MET A 59 4.85 9.20 -8.03
C MET A 59 3.91 8.20 -7.36
N HIS A 60 3.34 8.55 -6.21
CA HIS A 60 2.38 7.72 -5.49
C HIS A 60 1.11 7.49 -6.32
N LEU A 61 0.49 8.57 -6.80
CA LEU A 61 -0.69 8.50 -7.67
C LEU A 61 -0.39 7.74 -8.97
N GLY A 62 0.74 8.05 -9.61
CA GLY A 62 1.17 7.40 -10.84
C GLY A 62 1.36 5.89 -10.65
N ALA A 63 2.01 5.48 -9.55
CA ALA A 63 2.16 4.07 -9.20
C ALA A 63 0.80 3.38 -8.99
N GLN A 64 -0.14 4.03 -8.30
CA GLN A 64 -1.49 3.50 -8.06
C GLN A 64 -2.24 3.25 -9.38
N ILE A 65 -2.27 4.22 -10.28
CA ILE A 65 -2.93 4.12 -11.59
C ILE A 65 -2.25 3.05 -12.45
N TRP A 66 -0.92 3.11 -12.56
CA TRP A 66 -0.16 2.21 -13.40
C TRP A 66 -0.28 0.75 -12.94
N MET A 67 -0.08 0.48 -11.66
CA MET A 67 -0.11 -0.89 -11.15
C MET A 67 -1.50 -1.52 -11.24
N THR A 68 -2.54 -0.74 -10.95
CA THR A 68 -3.91 -1.26 -10.90
C THR A 68 -4.47 -1.49 -12.31
N PHE A 69 -4.44 -0.45 -13.15
CA PHE A 69 -5.18 -0.45 -14.41
C PHE A 69 -4.30 -0.88 -15.59
N VAL A 70 -3.10 -0.35 -15.69
CA VAL A 70 -2.24 -0.60 -16.85
C VAL A 70 -1.57 -1.97 -16.71
N SER A 71 -0.73 -2.12 -15.69
CA SER A 71 0.04 -3.35 -15.47
C SER A 71 -0.85 -4.52 -15.08
N GLY A 72 -1.77 -4.34 -14.12
CA GLY A 72 -2.65 -5.39 -13.62
C GLY A 72 -3.49 -6.05 -14.72
N LEU A 73 -4.23 -5.26 -15.50
CA LEU A 73 -5.10 -5.77 -16.57
C LEU A 73 -4.27 -6.35 -17.73
N SER A 74 -3.23 -5.64 -18.16
CA SER A 74 -2.38 -6.12 -19.27
C SER A 74 -1.77 -7.48 -18.96
N LEU A 75 -1.22 -7.66 -17.76
CA LEU A 75 -0.60 -8.92 -17.36
C LEU A 75 -1.63 -10.03 -17.16
N TYR A 76 -2.83 -9.72 -16.66
CA TYR A 76 -3.91 -10.69 -16.51
C TYR A 76 -4.34 -11.30 -17.86
N PHE A 77 -4.40 -10.47 -18.91
CA PHE A 77 -4.79 -10.91 -20.25
C PHE A 77 -3.62 -11.40 -21.12
N ALA A 78 -2.37 -11.16 -20.72
CA ALA A 78 -1.20 -11.54 -21.52
C ALA A 78 -0.42 -12.74 -20.98
N LEU A 79 -0.50 -13.05 -19.67
CA LEU A 79 0.31 -14.10 -19.05
C LEU A 79 -0.50 -15.32 -18.62
N PRO A 80 0.11 -16.53 -18.68
CA PRO A 80 -0.42 -17.70 -17.99
C PRO A 80 -0.65 -17.40 -16.51
N ARG A 81 -1.76 -17.89 -15.95
CA ARG A 81 -2.20 -17.53 -14.59
C ARG A 81 -1.15 -17.77 -13.50
N HIS A 82 -0.36 -18.84 -13.59
CA HIS A 82 0.76 -19.06 -12.66
C HIS A 82 1.86 -18.01 -12.79
N THR A 83 2.26 -17.66 -14.02
CA THR A 83 3.25 -16.62 -14.28
C THR A 83 2.77 -15.26 -13.78
N PHE A 84 1.49 -14.93 -14.03
CA PHE A 84 0.88 -13.72 -13.48
C PHE A 84 0.92 -13.69 -11.95
N GLY A 85 0.59 -14.81 -11.30
CA GLY A 85 0.67 -14.96 -9.85
C GLY A 85 2.09 -14.73 -9.30
N GLU A 86 3.12 -15.23 -9.99
CA GLU A 86 4.52 -14.99 -9.60
C GLU A 86 4.94 -13.53 -9.76
N VAL A 87 4.46 -12.85 -10.81
CA VAL A 87 4.66 -11.41 -10.97
C VAL A 87 4.01 -10.64 -9.81
N GLN A 88 2.77 -10.97 -9.44
CA GLN A 88 2.10 -10.38 -8.29
C GLN A 88 2.88 -10.59 -6.99
N ARG A 89 3.51 -11.77 -6.81
CA ARG A 89 4.30 -12.05 -5.61
C ARG A 89 5.49 -11.12 -5.43
N ILE A 90 6.10 -10.70 -6.53
CA ILE A 90 7.24 -9.78 -6.53
C ILE A 90 6.77 -8.33 -6.43
N LEU A 91 5.73 -7.96 -7.19
CA LEU A 91 5.29 -6.58 -7.30
C LEU A 91 4.51 -6.10 -6.08
N PHE A 92 3.63 -6.92 -5.48
CA PHE A 92 2.75 -6.45 -4.40
C PHE A 92 3.54 -5.92 -3.17
N PRO A 93 4.55 -6.63 -2.64
CA PRO A 93 5.33 -6.12 -1.52
C PRO A 93 6.07 -4.81 -1.86
N ARG A 94 6.61 -4.70 -3.08
CA ARG A 94 7.35 -3.52 -3.53
C ARG A 94 6.43 -2.32 -3.69
N TYR A 95 5.29 -2.54 -4.35
CA TYR A 95 4.26 -1.55 -4.58
C TYR A 95 3.74 -0.94 -3.27
N PHE A 96 3.25 -1.76 -2.34
CA PHE A 96 2.72 -1.24 -1.08
C PHE A 96 3.79 -0.63 -0.18
N THR A 97 5.06 -1.07 -0.26
CA THR A 97 6.16 -0.42 0.45
C THR A 97 6.46 0.97 -0.11
N ILE A 98 6.64 1.09 -1.43
CA ILE A 98 6.93 2.38 -2.08
C ILE A 98 5.78 3.36 -1.82
N ASN A 99 4.54 2.92 -2.04
CA ASN A 99 3.37 3.76 -1.81
C ASN A 99 3.27 4.25 -0.37
N ALA A 100 3.44 3.37 0.64
CA ALA A 100 3.41 3.79 2.04
C ALA A 100 4.51 4.82 2.35
N CYS A 101 5.72 4.67 1.81
CA CYS A 101 6.81 5.63 1.99
C CYS A 101 6.49 7.00 1.33
N LEU A 102 5.97 7.00 0.11
CA LEU A 102 5.62 8.22 -0.62
C LEU A 102 4.42 8.93 0.04
N SER A 103 3.40 8.17 0.47
CA SER A 103 2.25 8.67 1.21
C SER A 103 2.66 9.30 2.54
N LEU A 104 3.57 8.66 3.29
CA LEU A 104 4.10 9.21 4.54
C LEU A 104 4.88 10.50 4.29
N THR A 105 5.73 10.52 3.26
CA THR A 105 6.52 11.71 2.91
C THR A 105 5.61 12.90 2.58
N THR A 106 4.57 12.65 1.79
CA THR A 106 3.56 13.65 1.44
C THR A 106 2.84 14.17 2.69
N LEU A 107 2.38 13.27 3.56
CA LEU A 107 1.70 13.60 4.82
C LEU A 107 2.58 14.44 5.76
N LEU A 108 3.83 14.03 5.98
CA LEU A 108 4.74 14.72 6.90
C LEU A 108 5.06 16.13 6.42
N ILE A 109 5.29 16.31 5.11
CA ILE A 109 5.53 17.64 4.55
C ILE A 109 4.26 18.49 4.63
N PHE A 110 3.08 17.91 4.37
CA PHE A 110 1.81 18.62 4.45
C PHE A 110 1.52 19.15 5.86
N VAL A 111 1.60 18.28 6.87
CA VAL A 111 1.37 18.61 8.29
C VAL A 111 2.39 19.64 8.77
N LYS A 112 3.65 19.53 8.34
CA LYS A 112 4.68 20.53 8.68
C LYS A 112 4.36 21.93 8.13
N HIS A 113 3.70 22.03 6.97
CA HIS A 113 3.28 23.30 6.40
C HIS A 113 1.93 23.80 6.94
N HIS A 114 1.13 22.92 7.56
CA HIS A 114 -0.17 23.25 8.14
C HIS A 114 -0.20 22.81 9.61
N PRO A 115 0.39 23.60 10.52
CA PRO A 115 0.38 23.31 11.94
C PRO A 115 -1.04 23.12 12.49
N ILE A 116 -1.22 22.29 13.52
CA ILE A 116 -2.56 21.89 14.00
C ILE A 116 -3.46 23.07 14.39
N HIS A 117 -2.88 24.19 14.84
CA HIS A 117 -3.62 25.40 15.21
C HIS A 117 -4.18 26.18 14.00
N THR A 118 -3.71 25.88 12.78
CA THR A 118 -4.20 26.51 11.53
C THR A 118 -5.24 25.66 10.81
N TRP A 119 -5.63 24.51 11.38
CA TRP A 119 -6.53 23.57 10.70
C TRP A 119 -7.94 24.13 10.61
N ASN A 120 -8.41 24.25 9.37
CA ASN A 120 -9.83 24.33 9.06
C ASN A 120 -10.34 22.95 8.65
N THR A 121 -11.64 22.84 8.35
CA THR A 121 -12.26 21.58 7.92
C THR A 121 -11.60 20.99 6.67
N GLU A 122 -11.17 21.82 5.72
CA GLU A 122 -10.51 21.39 4.49
C GLU A 122 -9.16 20.70 4.80
N ILE A 123 -8.30 21.33 5.59
CA ILE A 123 -6.99 20.78 6.00
C ILE A 123 -7.19 19.50 6.81
N ALA A 124 -8.15 19.48 7.74
CA ALA A 124 -8.44 18.30 8.55
C ALA A 124 -8.86 17.09 7.67
N ILE A 125 -9.68 17.32 6.64
CA ILE A 125 -10.07 16.28 5.68
C ILE A 125 -8.84 15.78 4.90
N GLN A 126 -7.95 16.67 4.46
CA GLN A 126 -6.73 16.28 3.74
C GLN A 126 -5.80 15.43 4.61
N VAL A 127 -5.53 15.86 5.85
CA VAL A 127 -4.68 15.12 6.78
C VAL A 127 -5.30 13.75 7.11
N GLY A 128 -6.62 13.70 7.34
CA GLY A 128 -7.34 12.45 7.57
C GLY A 128 -7.27 11.50 6.36
N GLY A 129 -7.46 12.02 5.15
CA GLY A 129 -7.37 11.26 3.90
C GLY A 129 -5.97 10.68 3.65
N MET A 130 -4.92 11.51 3.75
CA MET A 130 -3.53 11.07 3.57
C MET A 130 -3.09 10.09 4.67
N SER A 131 -3.51 10.32 5.93
CA SER A 131 -3.25 9.38 7.01
C SER A 131 -3.92 8.03 6.75
N SER A 132 -5.18 8.04 6.30
CA SER A 132 -5.92 6.82 5.94
C SER A 132 -5.24 6.06 4.81
N ALA A 133 -4.80 6.75 3.75
CA ALA A 133 -4.03 6.16 2.66
C ALA A 133 -2.74 5.49 3.17
N PHE A 134 -1.92 6.23 3.92
CA PHE A 134 -0.66 5.73 4.48
C PHE A 134 -0.86 4.48 5.35
N PHE A 135 -1.77 4.55 6.32
CA PHE A 135 -2.00 3.45 7.26
C PHE A 135 -2.58 2.22 6.57
N LEU A 136 -3.48 2.41 5.60
CA LEU A 136 -4.07 1.30 4.87
C LEU A 136 -3.04 0.61 3.97
N GLU A 137 -2.18 1.35 3.27
CA GLU A 137 -1.09 0.77 2.47
C GLU A 137 -0.08 0.03 3.34
N LEU A 138 0.29 0.60 4.49
CA LEU A 138 1.18 -0.06 5.44
C LEU A 138 0.54 -1.33 6.03
N LEU A 139 -0.74 -1.28 6.39
CA LEU A 139 -1.49 -2.44 6.88
C LEU A 139 -1.55 -3.54 5.82
N ILE A 140 -1.88 -3.18 4.57
CA ILE A 140 -1.89 -4.12 3.45
C ILE A 140 -0.51 -4.75 3.29
N ARG A 141 0.56 -3.95 3.32
CA ARG A 141 1.94 -4.44 3.18
C ARG A 141 2.33 -5.41 4.28
N LEU A 142 1.98 -5.12 5.52
CA LEU A 142 2.46 -5.84 6.71
C LEU A 142 1.59 -7.05 7.06
N TYR A 143 0.26 -6.95 6.88
CA TYR A 143 -0.68 -7.96 7.39
C TYR A 143 -1.43 -8.73 6.29
N LEU A 144 -1.74 -8.11 5.14
CA LEU A 144 -2.51 -8.78 4.08
C LEU A 144 -1.63 -9.39 2.98
N THR A 145 -0.53 -8.74 2.65
CA THR A 145 0.38 -9.20 1.60
C THR A 145 1.04 -10.54 1.97
N PRO A 146 1.63 -10.75 3.17
CA PRO A 146 2.27 -12.02 3.50
C PRO A 146 1.35 -13.26 3.40
N PRO A 147 0.11 -13.27 3.95
CA PRO A 147 -0.78 -14.42 3.76
C PRO A 147 -1.21 -14.59 2.30
N LEU A 148 -1.43 -13.52 1.54
CA LEU A 148 -1.73 -13.62 0.11
C LEU A 148 -0.61 -14.36 -0.64
N LEU A 149 0.65 -14.00 -0.40
CA LEU A 149 1.80 -14.64 -1.04
C LEU A 149 1.86 -16.15 -0.75
N ARG A 150 1.61 -16.54 0.51
CA ARG A 150 1.57 -17.96 0.91
C ARG A 150 0.45 -18.70 0.20
N LEU A 151 -0.72 -18.09 0.09
CA LEU A 151 -1.88 -18.68 -0.59
C LEU A 151 -1.63 -18.82 -2.10
N ILE A 152 -0.95 -17.88 -2.75
CA ILE A 152 -0.55 -18.00 -4.16
C ILE A 152 0.36 -19.23 -4.34
N VAL A 153 1.38 -19.40 -3.49
CA VAL A 153 2.29 -20.55 -3.54
C VAL A 153 1.54 -21.86 -3.38
N GLN A 154 0.77 -21.99 -2.30
CA GLN A 154 0.03 -23.22 -1.98
C GLN A 154 -0.95 -23.59 -3.10
N LYS A 155 -1.69 -22.60 -3.61
CA LYS A 155 -2.61 -22.77 -4.73
C LYS A 155 -1.86 -23.23 -5.99
N ASN A 156 -0.76 -22.57 -6.35
CA ASN A 156 0.01 -22.90 -7.55
C ASN A 156 0.61 -24.31 -7.48
N ILE A 157 1.03 -24.79 -6.30
CA ILE A 157 1.55 -26.16 -6.13
C ILE A 157 0.45 -27.20 -6.44
N LEU A 158 -0.75 -27.04 -5.88
CA LEU A 158 -1.87 -27.95 -6.12
C LEU A 158 -2.31 -27.94 -7.58
N GLU A 159 -2.36 -26.76 -8.18
CA GLU A 159 -2.75 -26.59 -9.59
C GLU A 159 -1.74 -27.23 -10.54
N ARG A 160 -0.43 -27.06 -10.28
CA ARG A 160 0.62 -27.73 -11.06
C ARG A 160 0.55 -29.25 -10.95
N ALA A 161 0.32 -29.78 -9.74
CA ALA A 161 0.17 -31.23 -9.53
C ALA A 161 -1.02 -31.82 -10.29
N ALA A 162 -2.07 -31.02 -10.52
CA ALA A 162 -3.26 -31.40 -11.27
C ALA A 162 -3.21 -31.02 -12.76
N GLY A 163 -2.10 -30.45 -13.25
CA GLY A 163 -1.94 -30.05 -14.66
C GLY A 163 -2.78 -28.85 -15.10
N VAL A 164 -3.22 -27.99 -14.18
CA VAL A 164 -4.04 -26.79 -14.47
C VAL A 164 -3.31 -25.48 -14.09
N GLY A 165 -3.84 -24.33 -14.50
CA GLY A 165 -3.32 -23.01 -14.10
C GLY A 165 -2.45 -22.29 -15.15
N ASN A 166 -2.40 -22.81 -16.37
CA ASN A 166 -1.72 -22.17 -17.50
C ASN A 166 -2.67 -21.38 -18.42
N GLU A 167 -3.97 -21.38 -18.11
CA GLU A 167 -4.94 -20.56 -18.81
C GLU A 167 -4.63 -19.05 -18.68
N ILE A 168 -5.02 -18.28 -19.70
CA ILE A 168 -4.79 -16.83 -19.81
C ILE A 168 -6.14 -16.10 -19.69
N GLY A 169 -6.20 -15.05 -18.87
CA GLY A 169 -7.39 -14.19 -18.75
C GLY A 169 -8.65 -14.85 -18.19
N VAL A 170 -8.58 -16.14 -17.80
CA VAL A 170 -9.70 -16.90 -17.24
C VAL A 170 -9.22 -17.79 -16.11
N HIS A 171 -10.16 -18.34 -15.34
CA HIS A 171 -9.87 -19.34 -14.32
C HIS A 171 -10.62 -20.63 -14.64
N ASN A 172 -9.89 -21.74 -14.79
CA ASN A 172 -10.47 -23.06 -14.96
C ASN A 172 -9.89 -24.04 -13.92
N PRO A 173 -10.68 -24.49 -12.92
CA PRO A 173 -10.20 -25.41 -11.89
C PRO A 173 -10.04 -26.85 -12.40
N GLY A 174 -10.63 -27.22 -13.55
CA GLY A 174 -10.54 -28.56 -14.12
C GLY A 174 -10.86 -29.68 -13.10
N PRO A 175 -9.97 -30.69 -12.92
CA PRO A 175 -10.19 -31.79 -11.98
C PRO A 175 -10.23 -31.34 -10.51
N LEU A 176 -9.68 -30.18 -10.17
CA LEU A 176 -9.69 -29.63 -8.81
C LEU A 176 -11.04 -29.07 -8.39
N LYS A 177 -12.02 -28.97 -9.30
CA LYS A 177 -13.38 -28.48 -9.01
C LYS A 177 -14.04 -29.25 -7.85
N HIS A 178 -13.73 -30.54 -7.69
CA HIS A 178 -14.29 -31.39 -6.65
C HIS A 178 -13.36 -31.59 -5.45
N CYS A 179 -12.18 -30.95 -5.42
CA CYS A 179 -11.23 -31.09 -4.32
C CYS A 179 -11.56 -30.07 -3.21
N PRO A 180 -12.08 -30.50 -2.04
CA PRO A 180 -12.49 -29.56 -0.99
C PRO A 180 -11.32 -28.79 -0.40
N HIS A 181 -10.13 -29.40 -0.36
CA HIS A 181 -8.91 -28.77 0.12
C HIS A 181 -8.48 -27.60 -0.79
N TYR A 182 -8.49 -27.81 -2.11
CA TYR A 182 -8.20 -26.76 -3.09
C TYR A 182 -9.20 -25.61 -2.99
N LEU A 183 -10.50 -25.92 -2.92
CA LEU A 183 -11.55 -24.89 -2.85
C LEU A 183 -11.39 -23.99 -1.62
N LYS A 184 -11.03 -24.54 -0.46
CA LYS A 184 -10.76 -23.75 0.75
C LYS A 184 -9.59 -22.78 0.55
N ILE A 185 -8.49 -23.25 -0.06
CA ILE A 185 -7.31 -22.40 -0.35
C ILE A 185 -7.67 -21.33 -1.38
N HIS A 186 -8.37 -21.70 -2.45
CA HIS A 186 -8.79 -20.76 -3.50
C HIS A 186 -9.73 -19.66 -2.94
N GLN A 187 -10.69 -20.03 -2.10
CA GLN A 187 -11.58 -19.07 -1.44
C GLN A 187 -10.82 -18.13 -0.49
N ALA A 188 -9.87 -18.66 0.29
CA ALA A 188 -9.01 -17.85 1.15
C ALA A 188 -8.16 -16.86 0.33
N PHE A 189 -7.55 -17.34 -0.76
CA PHE A 189 -6.81 -16.49 -1.72
C PHE A 189 -7.70 -15.37 -2.25
N ARG A 190 -8.89 -15.70 -2.78
CA ARG A 190 -9.81 -14.72 -3.37
C ARG A 190 -10.26 -13.69 -2.34
N ARG A 191 -10.57 -14.13 -1.12
CA ARG A 191 -10.97 -13.23 -0.02
C ARG A 191 -9.88 -12.21 0.30
N VAL A 192 -8.66 -12.67 0.56
CA VAL A 192 -7.54 -11.77 0.88
C VAL A 192 -7.21 -10.86 -0.31
N HIS A 193 -7.23 -11.39 -1.54
CA HIS A 193 -6.99 -10.61 -2.75
C HIS A 193 -8.02 -9.48 -2.93
N VAL A 194 -9.32 -9.77 -2.73
CA VAL A 194 -10.39 -8.76 -2.81
C VAL A 194 -10.25 -7.72 -1.71
N PHE A 195 -9.89 -8.09 -0.47
CA PHE A 195 -9.61 -7.11 0.58
C PHE A 195 -8.47 -6.16 0.23
N ILE A 196 -7.38 -6.68 -0.34
CA ILE A 196 -6.26 -5.87 -0.82
C ILE A 196 -6.69 -4.93 -1.94
N ALA A 197 -7.46 -5.43 -2.92
CA ALA A 197 -7.96 -4.64 -4.03
C ALA A 197 -8.88 -3.50 -3.56
N MET A 198 -9.83 -3.79 -2.65
CA MET A 198 -10.71 -2.76 -2.06
C MET A 198 -9.91 -1.72 -1.27
N GLY A 199 -8.93 -2.16 -0.47
CA GLY A 199 -8.07 -1.24 0.26
C GLY A 199 -7.28 -0.32 -0.66
N ASN A 200 -6.76 -0.85 -1.77
CA ASN A 200 -6.07 -0.08 -2.80
C ASN A 200 -7.00 0.93 -3.53
N MET A 201 -8.27 0.58 -3.75
CA MET A 201 -9.25 1.52 -4.30
C MET A 201 -9.59 2.65 -3.33
N LEU A 202 -9.70 2.32 -2.03
CA LEU A 202 -9.92 3.33 -0.99
C LEU A 202 -8.73 4.30 -0.89
N THR A 203 -7.49 3.80 -0.90
CA THR A 203 -6.31 4.67 -0.87
C THR A 203 -6.21 5.55 -2.12
N MET A 204 -6.52 5.01 -3.29
CA MET A 204 -6.61 5.80 -4.52
C MET A 204 -7.69 6.90 -4.42
N GLY A 205 -8.83 6.62 -3.80
CA GLY A 205 -9.85 7.62 -3.52
C GLY A 205 -9.33 8.77 -2.63
N CYS A 206 -8.58 8.44 -1.58
CA CYS A 206 -7.91 9.44 -0.74
C CYS A 206 -6.87 10.26 -1.54
N THR A 207 -6.07 9.62 -2.39
CA THR A 207 -5.09 10.30 -3.24
C THR A 207 -5.77 11.24 -4.24
N VAL A 208 -6.89 10.85 -4.84
CA VAL A 208 -7.68 11.70 -5.76
C VAL A 208 -8.31 12.88 -5.03
N LEU A 209 -8.82 12.67 -3.81
CA LEU A 209 -9.30 13.77 -2.97
C LEU A 209 -8.19 14.79 -2.70
N HIS A 210 -6.96 14.31 -2.50
CA HIS A 210 -5.80 15.18 -2.32
C HIS A 210 -5.34 15.86 -3.63
N LEU A 211 -5.43 15.16 -4.77
CA LEU A 211 -5.21 15.75 -6.09
C LEU A 211 -6.13 16.94 -6.32
N HIS A 212 -7.42 16.77 -6.01
CA HIS A 212 -8.41 17.82 -6.16
C HIS A 212 -8.07 19.05 -5.30
N TYR A 213 -7.60 18.84 -4.07
CA TYR A 213 -7.11 19.92 -3.20
C TYR A 213 -5.88 20.63 -3.79
N ILE A 214 -4.86 19.90 -4.24
CA ILE A 214 -3.68 20.52 -4.84
C ILE A 214 -4.10 21.33 -6.08
N ALA A 215 -4.96 20.77 -6.94
CA ALA A 215 -5.48 21.45 -8.11
C ALA A 215 -6.24 22.73 -7.76
N SER A 216 -7.08 22.73 -6.72
CA SER A 216 -7.82 23.93 -6.31
C SER A 216 -6.92 25.06 -5.78
N LYS A 217 -5.77 24.72 -5.18
CA LYS A 217 -4.79 25.72 -4.73
C LYS A 217 -3.85 26.19 -5.84
N LEU A 218 -3.64 25.38 -6.90
CA LEU A 218 -2.86 25.76 -8.09
C LEU A 218 -3.68 26.60 -9.08
N CYS A 219 -4.96 26.30 -9.24
CA CYS A 219 -5.86 26.94 -10.21
C CYS A 219 -6.55 28.20 -9.67
N VAL A 220 -6.02 28.82 -8.60
CA VAL A 220 -6.41 30.19 -8.22
C VAL A 220 -5.84 31.15 -9.27
N LEU A 221 -6.56 31.25 -10.40
CA LEU A 221 -6.54 32.31 -11.40
C LEU A 221 -7.54 33.39 -10.98
#